data_AF-A0A8H6QRD6-F1
#
_entry.id   AF-A0A8H6QRD6-F1
#
_cell.length_a   1.000
_cell.length_b   1.000
_cell.length_c   1.000
_cell.angle_alpha   90.00
_cell.angle_beta   90.00
_cell.angle_gamma   90.00
#
_symmetry.space_group_name_H-M   'P 1'
#
loop_
_entity.id
_entity.type
_entity.pdbx_description
1 polymer ?
#
loop_
_entity_poly.entity_id
_entity_poly.type
_entity_poly.pdbx_seq_one_letter_code
_entity_poly.pdbx_strand_id
1 'polypeptide(L)'
;MPYAVLGATGNCGTALIKNLLGSSTSKVHAYCRNKRKLQRLLPQVADNKQVDIFEGSIDDLPLITACVRTCHAVFLVISTNDNVPQCHMALDTATAVIQALRILQGEGATMPKLVLLSSATLDDQLSRNTAPWVRWILLKSASQVYQDLAQAETFLRSQQHWVSTIFIKPGGLSVDVQRGHRLSFTEEKSPLSYLDLAAAMIEAADDPDGRYDMRNVGVTYADGPARFPRGAPMCIFMGLVRHFLPFLHPYLPATGPNQPFCAARRSTKPDMTDIKPITVYGKGGPNPPRVAILLAELDLPHKIITVPLSKVKEPDYLAINPNGRIPAIYDPNTDLTLWESGAIIEYLVSHYDPNHRISFPAGSNLAALATQWLFFQASGQGPYYGQAAWFKKFHPEKVPSAVERYVKEINRVTGVLEGHLARQPVATGGDGPWLVGGKCSFADLAWISWQFIITAIIQPDDGYTVEDYPHVKDWLDRMMARPGVKKGMADIYPDT
;
A
#
# COMPACT_ATOMS: atom_id res chain seq x y z
N MET A 1 -23.85 24.62 7.50
CA MET A 1 -22.39 24.46 7.69
C MET A 1 -22.02 23.03 7.30
N PRO A 2 -20.85 22.78 6.70
CA PRO A 2 -20.43 21.44 6.32
C PRO A 2 -20.14 20.53 7.52
N TYR A 3 -20.18 19.22 7.31
CA TYR A 3 -19.70 18.20 8.24
C TYR A 3 -18.40 17.59 7.67
N ALA A 4 -17.34 17.51 8.48
CA ALA A 4 -16.13 16.80 8.07
C ALA A 4 -16.17 15.35 8.53
N VAL A 5 -15.88 14.41 7.62
CA VAL A 5 -15.77 12.97 7.92
C VAL A 5 -14.34 12.52 7.65
N LEU A 6 -13.54 12.42 8.71
CA LEU A 6 -12.18 11.89 8.64
C LEU A 6 -12.25 10.37 8.77
N GLY A 7 -11.87 9.66 7.70
CA GLY A 7 -12.05 8.21 7.58
C GLY A 7 -13.17 7.82 6.63
N ALA A 8 -13.43 8.63 5.60
CA ALA A 8 -14.52 8.47 4.65
C ALA A 8 -14.60 7.10 3.95
N THR A 9 -13.49 6.34 3.88
CA THR A 9 -13.44 5.01 3.25
C THR A 9 -13.69 3.83 4.20
N GLY A 10 -13.86 4.09 5.51
CA GLY A 10 -14.23 3.07 6.50
C GLY A 10 -15.72 2.76 6.51
N ASN A 11 -16.14 1.67 7.15
CA ASN A 11 -17.56 1.32 7.26
C ASN A 11 -18.38 2.41 7.97
N CYS A 12 -17.85 2.99 9.06
CA CYS A 12 -18.51 4.10 9.76
C CYS A 12 -18.50 5.39 8.93
N GLY A 13 -17.36 5.75 8.33
CA GLY A 13 -17.27 6.95 7.49
C GLY A 13 -18.20 6.90 6.26
N THR A 14 -18.29 5.75 5.60
CA THR A 14 -19.23 5.57 4.48
C THR A 14 -20.69 5.63 4.93
N ALA A 15 -21.02 5.10 6.11
CA ALA A 15 -22.36 5.20 6.69
C ALA A 15 -22.73 6.65 7.08
N LEU A 16 -21.79 7.40 7.66
CA LEU A 16 -21.94 8.84 7.95
C LEU A 16 -22.25 9.63 6.68
N ILE A 17 -21.46 9.45 5.63
CA ILE A 17 -21.68 10.15 4.36
C ILE A 17 -23.06 9.78 3.76
N LYS A 18 -23.45 8.51 3.80
CA LYS A 18 -24.79 8.08 3.33
C LYS A 18 -25.92 8.76 4.09
N ASN A 19 -25.83 8.82 5.43
CA ASN A 19 -26.87 9.44 6.25
C ASN A 19 -26.91 10.96 6.05
N LEU A 20 -25.74 11.62 5.99
CA LEU A 20 -25.65 13.07 5.76
C LEU A 20 -26.20 13.47 4.39
N LEU A 21 -25.94 12.70 3.34
CA LEU A 21 -26.49 12.94 2.00
C LEU A 21 -27.98 12.64 1.88
N GLY A 22 -28.58 11.96 2.86
CA GLY A 22 -30.03 11.82 2.97
C GLY A 22 -30.74 13.14 3.29
N SER A 23 -30.01 14.13 3.83
CA SER A 23 -30.52 15.48 4.09
C SER A 23 -30.19 16.42 2.92
N SER A 24 -31.19 17.14 2.40
CA SER A 24 -31.04 18.04 1.25
C SER A 24 -30.20 19.29 1.56
N THR A 25 -29.92 19.58 2.83
CA THR A 25 -29.23 20.81 3.27
C THR A 25 -27.79 20.59 3.72
N SER A 26 -27.35 19.34 3.87
CA SER A 26 -26.04 19.02 4.42
C SER A 26 -24.94 19.08 3.36
N LYS A 27 -23.83 19.74 3.68
CA LYS A 27 -22.59 19.70 2.90
C LYS A 27 -21.57 18.82 3.63
N VAL A 28 -20.77 18.04 2.91
CA VAL A 28 -19.86 17.05 3.49
C VAL A 28 -18.45 17.28 2.98
N HIS A 29 -17.50 17.46 3.89
CA HIS A 29 -16.07 17.40 3.60
C HIS A 29 -15.59 15.97 3.88
N ALA A 30 -15.34 15.19 2.84
CA ALA A 30 -14.94 13.79 2.95
C ALA A 30 -13.42 13.66 2.84
N TYR A 31 -12.75 13.40 3.96
CA TYR A 31 -11.30 13.16 3.97
C TYR A 31 -10.97 11.68 3.75
N CYS A 32 -10.08 11.42 2.79
CA CYS A 32 -9.58 10.09 2.49
C CYS A 32 -8.14 10.10 1.98
N ARG A 33 -7.44 8.96 2.09
CA ARG A 33 -6.12 8.77 1.46
C ARG A 33 -6.19 8.37 -0.02
N ASN A 34 -7.38 8.01 -0.50
CA ASN A 34 -7.61 7.50 -1.85
C ASN A 34 -9.03 7.82 -2.30
N LYS A 35 -9.17 8.83 -3.16
CA LYS A 35 -10.43 9.33 -3.70
C LYS A 35 -11.14 8.28 -4.55
N ARG A 36 -10.39 7.53 -5.38
CA ARG A 36 -10.98 6.47 -6.22
C ARG A 36 -11.62 5.36 -5.36
N LYS A 37 -11.00 4.99 -4.23
CA LYS A 37 -11.56 4.02 -3.27
C LYS A 37 -12.87 4.55 -2.66
N LEU A 38 -12.91 5.83 -2.29
CA LEU A 38 -14.12 6.46 -1.78
C LEU A 38 -15.23 6.43 -2.84
N GLN A 39 -14.93 6.85 -4.07
CA GLN A 39 -15.88 6.85 -5.18
C GLN A 39 -16.38 5.43 -5.54
N ARG A 40 -15.55 4.40 -5.40
CA ARG A 40 -16.00 3.01 -5.59
C ARG A 40 -16.95 2.55 -4.49
N LEU A 41 -16.71 2.96 -3.24
CA LEU A 41 -17.56 2.59 -2.10
C LEU A 41 -18.87 3.39 -2.09
N LEU A 42 -18.84 4.62 -2.57
CA LEU A 42 -19.96 5.54 -2.66
C LEU A 42 -19.97 6.23 -4.03
N PRO A 43 -20.45 5.59 -5.11
CA PRO A 43 -20.46 6.17 -6.45
C PRO A 43 -21.16 7.54 -6.51
N GLN A 44 -22.17 7.74 -5.66
CA GLN A 44 -22.90 8.99 -5.53
C GLN A 44 -22.06 10.19 -5.04
N VAL A 45 -20.81 10.00 -4.58
CA VAL A 45 -19.95 11.13 -4.15
C VAL A 45 -19.15 11.74 -5.29
N ALA A 46 -19.05 11.08 -6.46
CA ALA A 46 -18.15 11.52 -7.53
C ALA A 46 -18.58 12.86 -8.17
N ASP A 47 -19.88 13.04 -8.35
CA ASP A 47 -20.48 14.20 -9.04
C ASP A 47 -21.48 14.96 -8.16
N ASN A 48 -21.43 14.76 -6.84
CA ASN A 48 -22.36 15.40 -5.92
C ASN A 48 -21.82 16.73 -5.39
N LYS A 49 -22.51 17.81 -5.74
CA LYS A 49 -22.19 19.20 -5.32
C LYS A 49 -22.21 19.41 -3.79
N GLN A 50 -22.83 18.51 -3.04
CA GLN A 50 -22.82 18.53 -1.58
C GLN A 50 -21.54 17.94 -0.98
N VAL A 51 -20.66 17.30 -1.77
CA VAL A 51 -19.46 16.62 -1.27
C VAL A 51 -18.19 17.26 -1.80
N ASP A 52 -17.35 17.75 -0.90
CA ASP A 52 -15.97 18.12 -1.20
C ASP A 52 -15.03 17.00 -0.73
N ILE A 53 -14.21 16.45 -1.63
CA ILE A 53 -13.29 15.36 -1.31
C ILE A 53 -11.89 15.93 -1.06
N PHE A 54 -11.35 15.66 0.12
CA PHE A 54 -9.98 16.01 0.52
C PHE A 54 -9.12 14.75 0.48
N GLU A 55 -8.23 14.66 -0.52
CA GLU A 55 -7.36 13.50 -0.74
C GLU A 55 -5.90 13.82 -0.42
N GLY A 56 -5.31 13.11 0.54
CA GLY A 56 -3.90 13.29 0.88
C GLY A 56 -3.46 12.55 2.14
N SER A 57 -2.29 12.92 2.67
CA SER A 57 -1.79 12.41 3.95
C SER A 57 -2.50 13.09 5.13
N ILE A 58 -2.56 12.41 6.27
CA ILE A 58 -3.08 13.01 7.52
C ILE A 58 -2.09 14.05 8.06
N ASP A 59 -0.83 13.93 7.69
CA ASP A 59 0.26 14.85 8.05
C ASP A 59 0.27 16.13 7.19
N ASP A 60 -0.56 16.20 6.14
CA ASP A 60 -0.73 17.40 5.32
C ASP A 60 -1.62 18.40 6.06
N LEU A 61 -0.99 19.19 6.94
CA LEU A 61 -1.68 20.15 7.78
C LEU A 61 -2.51 21.19 7.00
N PRO A 62 -2.02 21.78 5.88
CA PRO A 62 -2.85 22.63 5.02
C PRO A 62 -4.12 21.93 4.52
N LEU A 63 -4.02 20.68 4.08
CA LEU A 63 -5.16 19.91 3.60
C LEU A 63 -6.17 19.64 4.72
N ILE A 64 -5.71 19.22 5.90
CA ILE A 64 -6.59 19.00 7.06
C ILE A 64 -7.25 20.31 7.50
N THR A 65 -6.50 21.41 7.52
CA THR A 65 -7.02 22.76 7.81
C THR A 65 -8.13 23.14 6.84
N ALA A 66 -7.94 22.92 5.54
CA ALA A 66 -8.98 23.16 4.54
C ALA A 66 -10.21 22.25 4.74
N CYS A 67 -9.99 20.98 5.10
CA CYS A 67 -11.05 20.00 5.32
C CYS A 67 -11.93 20.33 6.54
N VAL A 68 -11.37 20.85 7.63
CA VAL A 68 -12.12 21.14 8.87
C VAL A 68 -12.62 22.59 8.97
N ARG A 69 -12.24 23.45 8.02
CA ARG A 69 -12.63 24.85 7.98
C ARG A 69 -14.15 25.01 7.88
N THR A 70 -14.71 25.88 8.72
CA THR A 70 -16.14 26.25 8.76
C THR A 70 -17.12 25.09 9.02
N CYS A 71 -16.63 23.95 9.51
CA CYS A 71 -17.47 22.79 9.79
C CYS A 71 -18.37 23.01 11.01
N HIS A 72 -19.56 22.42 10.98
CA HIS A 72 -20.44 22.29 12.14
C HIS A 72 -19.88 21.27 13.12
N ALA A 73 -19.55 20.09 12.59
CA ALA A 73 -18.95 18.99 13.33
C ALA A 73 -17.87 18.28 12.51
N VAL A 74 -16.90 17.69 13.21
CA VAL A 74 -15.79 16.92 12.64
C VAL A 74 -15.83 15.52 13.24
N PHE A 75 -16.17 14.53 12.42
CA PHE A 75 -16.21 13.12 12.79
C PHE A 75 -14.83 12.48 12.63
N LEU A 76 -14.26 12.03 13.74
CA LEU A 76 -12.99 11.31 13.82
C LEU A 76 -13.30 9.81 13.83
N VAL A 77 -13.38 9.19 12.65
CA VAL A 77 -13.76 7.77 12.48
C VAL A 77 -12.66 6.95 11.80
N ILE A 78 -11.41 7.43 11.86
CA ILE A 78 -10.24 6.71 11.39
C ILE A 78 -9.84 5.69 12.45
N SER A 79 -9.93 4.40 12.11
CA SER A 79 -9.43 3.32 12.94
C SER A 79 -8.90 2.16 12.11
N THR A 80 -8.18 1.25 12.77
CA THR A 80 -7.81 -0.05 12.23
C THR A 80 -8.57 -1.14 12.98
N ASN A 81 -9.02 -2.17 12.26
CA ASN A 81 -9.60 -3.37 12.89
C ASN A 81 -8.51 -4.37 13.31
N ASP A 82 -7.29 -4.20 12.81
CA ASP A 82 -6.16 -5.06 13.13
C ASP A 82 -5.42 -4.57 14.36
N ASN A 83 -5.04 -5.52 15.21
CA ASN A 83 -4.20 -5.30 16.39
C ASN A 83 -2.73 -5.07 15.99
N VAL A 84 -2.48 -4.03 15.20
CA VAL A 84 -1.16 -3.67 14.65
C VAL A 84 -0.31 -3.01 15.74
N PRO A 85 0.88 -3.54 16.06
CA PRO A 85 1.80 -2.91 17.01
C PRO A 85 2.18 -1.48 16.60
N GLN A 86 2.23 -0.56 17.58
CA GLN A 86 2.71 0.83 17.38
C GLN A 86 1.88 1.66 16.38
N CYS A 87 0.64 1.26 16.12
CA CYS A 87 -0.26 1.96 15.21
C CYS A 87 -1.13 2.94 16.00
N HIS A 88 -1.03 4.23 15.70
CA HIS A 88 -1.66 5.32 16.45
C HIS A 88 -2.65 6.14 15.60
N MET A 89 -3.46 5.48 14.79
CA MET A 89 -4.32 6.12 13.80
C MET A 89 -5.29 7.15 14.40
N ALA A 90 -5.91 6.84 15.53
CA ALA A 90 -6.89 7.70 16.17
C ALA A 90 -6.22 8.91 16.82
N LEU A 91 -5.09 8.69 17.52
CA LEU A 91 -4.31 9.75 18.15
C LEU A 91 -3.67 10.70 17.12
N ASP A 92 -3.09 10.16 16.05
CA ASP A 92 -2.47 10.95 14.97
C ASP A 92 -3.51 11.83 14.29
N THR A 93 -4.69 11.26 13.99
CA THR A 93 -5.82 12.00 13.42
C THR A 93 -6.30 13.11 14.35
N ALA A 94 -6.47 12.81 15.64
CA ALA A 94 -6.89 13.81 16.63
C ALA A 94 -5.86 14.95 16.74
N THR A 95 -4.57 14.62 16.70
CA THR A 95 -3.48 15.59 16.79
C THR A 95 -3.45 16.51 15.57
N ALA A 96 -3.54 15.95 14.36
CA ALA A 96 -3.60 16.73 13.12
C ALA A 96 -4.81 17.68 13.08
N VAL A 97 -5.98 17.20 13.52
CA VAL A 97 -7.19 18.04 13.60
C VAL A 97 -7.03 19.15 14.63
N ILE A 98 -6.48 18.86 15.82
CA ILE A 98 -6.24 19.89 16.84
C ILE A 98 -5.25 20.96 16.34
N GLN A 99 -4.18 20.56 15.65
CA GLN A 99 -3.23 21.50 15.03
C GLN A 99 -3.92 22.39 13.99
N ALA A 100 -4.76 21.80 13.12
CA ALA A 100 -5.53 22.54 12.13
C ALA A 100 -6.52 23.52 12.79
N LEU A 101 -7.21 23.10 13.85
CA LEU A 101 -8.13 23.95 14.58
C LEU A 101 -7.44 25.10 15.32
N ARG A 102 -6.20 24.91 15.81
CA ARG A 102 -5.41 26.00 16.41
C ARG A 102 -5.08 27.10 15.40
N ILE A 103 -4.77 26.73 14.15
CA ILE A 103 -4.56 27.69 13.05
C ILE A 103 -5.84 28.47 12.82
N LEU A 104 -6.97 27.77 12.66
CA LEU A 104 -8.29 28.39 12.44
C LEU A 104 -8.74 29.26 13.61
N GLN A 105 -8.42 28.88 14.85
CA GLN A 105 -8.67 29.68 16.04
C GLN A 105 -7.90 31.01 16.00
N GLY A 106 -6.64 30.98 15.56
CA GLY A 106 -5.83 32.19 15.35
C GLY A 106 -6.39 33.11 14.26
N GLU A 107 -7.12 32.56 13.30
CA GLU A 107 -7.84 33.29 12.25
C GLU A 107 -9.23 33.80 12.69
N GLY A 108 -9.65 33.54 13.93
CA GLY A 108 -10.95 33.95 14.46
C GLY A 108 -12.13 33.08 14.00
N ALA A 109 -11.88 31.87 13.50
CA ALA A 109 -12.93 30.94 13.10
C ALA A 109 -13.68 30.35 14.31
N THR A 110 -14.97 30.04 14.12
CA THR A 110 -15.75 29.29 15.11
C THR A 110 -15.29 27.83 15.16
N MET A 111 -15.12 27.29 16.37
CA MET A 111 -14.67 25.90 16.55
C MET A 111 -15.82 24.90 16.32
N PRO A 112 -15.61 23.83 15.54
CA PRO A 112 -16.60 22.78 15.36
C PRO A 112 -16.72 21.91 16.62
N LYS A 113 -17.82 21.16 16.73
CA LYS A 113 -17.87 20.02 17.66
C LYS A 113 -17.03 18.87 17.10
N LEU A 114 -16.18 18.27 17.91
CA LEU A 114 -15.49 17.03 17.56
C LEU A 114 -16.34 15.83 17.97
N VAL A 115 -16.38 14.79 17.16
CA VAL A 115 -17.07 13.54 17.48
C VAL A 115 -16.12 12.38 17.25
N LEU A 116 -15.60 11.81 18.32
CA LEU A 116 -14.67 10.68 18.27
C LEU A 116 -15.45 9.36 18.31
N LEU A 117 -15.19 8.47 17.35
CA LEU A 117 -15.58 7.08 17.45
C LEU A 117 -14.62 6.34 18.38
N SER A 118 -15.09 6.00 19.58
CA SER A 118 -14.40 5.17 20.56
C SER A 118 -15.13 3.82 20.74
N SER A 119 -15.09 3.22 21.93
CA SER A 119 -15.71 1.94 22.24
C SER A 119 -16.22 1.88 23.68
N ALA A 120 -17.39 1.27 23.87
CA ALA A 120 -17.94 0.96 25.19
C ALA A 120 -17.04 0.02 26.00
N THR A 121 -16.21 -0.80 25.34
CA THR A 121 -15.32 -1.75 26.03
C THR A 121 -14.28 -1.05 26.92
N LEU A 122 -13.91 0.18 26.58
CA LEU A 122 -13.01 1.04 27.35
C LEU A 122 -13.68 1.73 28.55
N ASP A 123 -15.01 1.69 28.64
CA ASP A 123 -15.79 2.42 29.63
C ASP A 123 -16.38 1.44 30.65
N ASP A 124 -16.02 1.60 31.92
CA ASP A 124 -16.48 0.70 32.98
C ASP A 124 -18.00 0.75 33.21
N GLN A 125 -18.62 1.91 33.00
CA GLN A 125 -20.05 2.09 33.22
C GLN A 125 -20.88 1.49 32.10
N LEU A 126 -20.46 1.69 30.84
CA LEU A 126 -21.11 1.08 29.69
C LEU A 126 -20.88 -0.45 29.74
N SER A 127 -19.62 -0.89 29.74
CA SER A 127 -19.29 -2.32 29.69
C SER A 127 -19.67 -3.17 30.92
N ARG A 128 -20.37 -2.61 31.92
CA ARG A 128 -20.79 -3.31 33.16
C ARG A 128 -21.61 -4.57 32.92
N ASN A 129 -22.37 -4.62 31.82
CA ASN A 129 -23.18 -5.78 31.44
C ASN A 129 -22.40 -6.81 30.62
N THR A 130 -21.17 -6.50 30.20
CA THR A 130 -20.28 -7.43 29.52
C THR A 130 -19.59 -8.30 30.57
N ALA A 131 -19.72 -9.62 30.45
CA ALA A 131 -19.06 -10.55 31.37
C ALA A 131 -17.55 -10.25 31.48
N PRO A 132 -16.96 -10.20 32.70
CA PRO A 132 -15.58 -9.73 32.89
C PRO A 132 -14.54 -10.46 32.02
N TRP A 133 -14.70 -11.77 31.84
CA TRP A 133 -13.80 -12.57 31.00
C TRP A 133 -13.96 -12.26 29.49
N VAL A 134 -15.18 -11.93 29.02
CA VAL A 134 -15.42 -11.48 27.65
C VAL A 134 -14.78 -10.12 27.43
N ARG A 135 -14.98 -9.18 28.36
CA ARG A 135 -14.35 -7.86 28.32
C ARG A 135 -12.82 -7.98 28.27
N TRP A 136 -12.25 -8.86 29.09
CA TRP A 136 -10.82 -9.15 29.07
C TRP A 136 -10.35 -9.67 27.70
N ILE A 137 -11.06 -10.65 27.11
CA ILE A 137 -10.75 -11.17 25.77
C ILE A 137 -10.76 -10.05 24.74
N LEU A 138 -11.79 -9.19 24.74
CA LEU A 138 -11.90 -8.08 23.81
C LEU A 138 -10.71 -7.13 23.97
N LEU A 139 -10.46 -6.64 25.18
CA LEU A 139 -9.34 -5.73 25.49
C LEU A 139 -7.98 -6.29 25.06
N LYS A 140 -7.78 -7.60 25.18
CA LYS A 140 -6.53 -8.25 24.74
C LYS A 140 -6.47 -8.43 23.24
N SER A 141 -7.57 -8.87 22.61
CA SER A 141 -7.62 -9.14 21.18
C SER A 141 -7.37 -7.90 20.32
N ALA A 142 -7.81 -6.71 20.75
CA ALA A 142 -7.60 -5.45 20.04
C ALA A 142 -6.81 -4.45 20.90
N SER A 143 -5.83 -4.94 21.67
CA SER A 143 -5.11 -4.13 22.66
C SER A 143 -4.50 -2.84 22.11
N GLN A 144 -3.92 -2.87 20.92
CA GLN A 144 -3.30 -1.70 20.28
C GLN A 144 -4.37 -0.68 19.85
N VAL A 145 -5.49 -1.17 19.30
CA VAL A 145 -6.64 -0.33 18.93
C VAL A 145 -7.23 0.35 20.17
N TYR A 146 -7.41 -0.40 21.26
CA TYR A 146 -7.94 0.14 22.51
C TYR A 146 -6.98 1.11 23.20
N GLN A 147 -5.67 0.85 23.14
CA GLN A 147 -4.65 1.78 23.64
C GLN A 147 -4.65 3.09 22.85
N ASP A 148 -4.68 3.02 21.52
CA ASP A 148 -4.76 4.19 20.63
C ASP A 148 -6.02 5.04 20.90
N LEU A 149 -7.20 4.39 20.99
CA LEU A 149 -8.45 5.08 21.34
C LEU A 149 -8.40 5.75 22.72
N ALA A 150 -7.86 5.06 23.74
CA ALA A 150 -7.74 5.63 25.08
C ALA A 150 -6.78 6.84 25.12
N GLN A 151 -5.68 6.78 24.35
CA GLN A 151 -4.75 7.89 24.20
C GLN A 151 -5.40 9.08 23.48
N ALA A 152 -6.14 8.82 22.39
CA ALA A 152 -6.91 9.85 21.67
C ALA A 152 -7.98 10.50 22.57
N GLU A 153 -8.71 9.72 23.38
CA GLU A 153 -9.66 10.25 24.36
C GLU A 153 -8.98 11.18 25.37
N THR A 154 -7.87 10.72 25.95
CA THR A 154 -7.11 11.50 26.94
C THR A 154 -6.59 12.79 26.32
N PHE A 155 -6.05 12.72 25.10
CA PHE A 155 -5.57 13.87 24.36
C PHE A 155 -6.69 14.88 24.08
N LEU A 156 -7.85 14.46 23.55
CA LEU A 156 -8.95 15.37 23.26
C LEU A 156 -9.56 15.98 24.54
N ARG A 157 -9.64 15.21 25.64
CA ARG A 157 -10.06 15.76 26.95
C ARG A 157 -9.13 16.86 27.46
N SER A 158 -7.83 16.78 27.17
CA SER A 158 -6.89 17.86 27.52
C SER A 158 -7.21 19.18 26.79
N GLN A 159 -7.95 19.12 25.67
CA GLN A 159 -8.33 20.26 24.85
C GLN A 159 -9.71 20.86 25.19
N GLN A 160 -10.39 20.34 26.23
CA GLN A 160 -11.77 20.71 26.58
C GLN A 160 -12.00 22.20 26.90
N HIS A 161 -10.95 22.96 27.20
CA HIS A 161 -11.05 24.38 27.55
C HIS A 161 -11.38 25.29 26.35
N TRP A 162 -11.27 24.79 25.12
CA TRP A 162 -11.48 25.60 23.91
C TRP A 162 -12.16 24.86 22.75
N VAL A 163 -12.23 23.52 22.79
CA VAL A 163 -12.95 22.72 21.79
C VAL A 163 -13.72 21.59 22.47
N SER A 164 -14.99 21.45 22.12
CA SER A 164 -15.89 20.41 22.65
C SER A 164 -15.73 19.11 21.87
N THR A 165 -15.67 17.98 22.58
CA THR A 165 -15.58 16.64 21.98
C THR A 165 -16.64 15.71 22.56
N ILE A 166 -17.38 15.03 21.69
CA ILE A 166 -18.32 13.96 22.06
C ILE A 166 -17.62 12.61 21.86
N PHE A 167 -17.67 11.74 22.86
CA PHE A 167 -17.02 10.42 22.83
C PHE A 167 -18.09 9.34 22.61
N ILE A 168 -18.27 8.93 21.35
CA ILE A 168 -19.27 7.94 20.97
C ILE A 168 -18.70 6.54 21.25
N LYS A 169 -19.36 5.79 22.11
CA LYS A 169 -18.91 4.51 22.66
C LYS A 169 -19.88 3.38 22.32
N PRO A 170 -19.90 2.90 21.07
CA PRO A 170 -20.72 1.76 20.70
C PRO A 170 -20.14 0.46 21.25
N GLY A 171 -20.99 -0.56 21.29
CA GLY A 171 -20.56 -1.94 21.45
C GLY A 171 -20.07 -2.55 20.12
N GLY A 172 -20.24 -3.86 19.94
CA GLY A 172 -19.82 -4.56 18.72
C GLY A 172 -20.53 -4.03 17.47
N LEU A 173 -19.79 -3.77 16.39
CA LEU A 173 -20.32 -3.20 15.15
C LEU A 173 -20.43 -4.23 14.02
N SER A 174 -21.45 -4.08 13.18
CA SER A 174 -21.68 -4.97 12.04
C SER A 174 -22.18 -4.21 10.81
N VAL A 175 -21.83 -4.71 9.62
CA VAL A 175 -22.42 -4.23 8.36
C VAL A 175 -23.77 -4.91 8.20
N ASP A 176 -24.83 -4.14 8.42
CA ASP A 176 -26.22 -4.59 8.38
C ASP A 176 -27.13 -3.41 8.00
N VAL A 177 -28.44 -3.65 7.91
CA VAL A 177 -29.45 -2.63 7.68
C VAL A 177 -29.68 -1.76 8.92
N GLN A 178 -30.14 -0.53 8.68
CA GLN A 178 -30.51 0.42 9.71
C GLN A 178 -31.82 -0.03 10.39
N ARG A 179 -31.85 -0.09 11.73
CA ARG A 179 -33.02 -0.50 12.53
C ARG A 179 -33.36 0.50 13.65
N GLY A 180 -32.83 1.72 13.54
CA GLY A 180 -33.00 2.77 14.53
C GLY A 180 -32.00 2.65 15.68
N HIS A 181 -31.77 3.78 16.34
CA HIS A 181 -30.77 3.92 17.39
C HIS A 181 -31.34 4.68 18.60
N ARG A 182 -30.66 4.57 19.74
CA ARG A 182 -30.86 5.44 20.91
C ARG A 182 -29.52 5.74 21.57
N LEU A 183 -29.31 7.02 21.90
CA LEU A 183 -28.17 7.48 22.70
C LEU A 183 -28.43 7.20 24.19
N SER A 184 -27.42 6.75 24.92
CA SER A 184 -27.51 6.48 26.35
C SER A 184 -26.20 6.83 27.06
N PHE A 185 -26.28 7.26 28.31
CA PHE A 185 -25.10 7.48 29.16
C PHE A 185 -24.72 6.25 29.99
N THR A 186 -25.57 5.21 29.99
CA THR A 186 -25.46 4.09 30.95
C THR A 186 -25.60 2.72 30.30
N GLU A 187 -25.94 2.67 29.01
CA GLU A 187 -26.19 1.43 28.29
C GLU A 187 -25.58 1.47 26.88
N GLU A 188 -25.07 0.32 26.48
CA GLU A 188 -24.75 -0.06 25.11
C GLU A 188 -25.43 -1.40 24.79
N LYS A 189 -25.77 -1.62 23.52
CA LYS A 189 -26.27 -2.92 23.03
C LYS A 189 -25.51 -3.33 21.78
N SER A 190 -25.20 -4.62 21.69
CA SER A 190 -24.40 -5.21 20.62
C SER A 190 -25.09 -6.44 20.02
N PRO A 191 -24.91 -6.73 18.72
CA PRO A 191 -24.23 -5.91 17.71
C PRO A 191 -25.10 -4.72 17.23
N LEU A 192 -24.47 -3.62 16.87
CA LEU A 192 -25.09 -2.42 16.30
C LEU A 192 -24.69 -2.25 14.82
N SER A 193 -25.59 -1.78 13.97
CA SER A 193 -25.26 -1.51 12.57
C SER A 193 -24.43 -0.23 12.42
N TYR A 194 -23.52 -0.18 11.44
CA TYR A 194 -22.78 1.07 11.14
C TYR A 194 -23.70 2.23 10.73
N LEU A 195 -24.87 1.95 10.13
CA LEU A 195 -25.86 2.97 9.76
C LEU A 195 -26.56 3.56 10.98
N ASP A 196 -26.92 2.72 11.96
CA ASP A 196 -27.51 3.18 13.22
C ASP A 196 -26.50 3.96 14.06
N LEU A 197 -25.25 3.50 14.10
CA LEU A 197 -24.15 4.25 14.72
C LEU A 197 -23.98 5.63 14.07
N ALA A 198 -23.89 5.67 12.74
CA ALA A 198 -23.71 6.93 12.02
C ALA A 198 -24.86 7.92 12.28
N ALA A 199 -26.10 7.44 12.33
CA ALA A 199 -27.26 8.27 12.67
C ALA A 199 -27.15 8.81 14.11
N ALA A 200 -26.75 7.98 15.07
CA ALA A 200 -26.53 8.38 16.46
C ALA A 200 -25.43 9.43 16.61
N MET A 201 -24.35 9.30 15.85
CA MET A 201 -23.27 10.28 15.83
C MET A 201 -23.74 11.65 15.32
N ILE A 202 -24.60 11.66 14.29
CA ILE A 202 -25.18 12.90 13.74
C ILE A 202 -26.16 13.52 14.75
N GLU A 203 -27.07 12.73 15.35
CA GLU A 203 -27.99 13.21 16.40
C GLU A 203 -27.24 13.85 17.57
N ALA A 204 -26.15 13.22 18.02
CA ALA A 204 -25.36 13.76 19.12
C ALA A 204 -24.63 15.07 18.72
N ALA A 205 -24.14 15.15 17.48
CA ALA A 205 -23.47 16.35 16.97
C ALA A 205 -24.44 17.54 16.86
N ASP A 206 -25.63 17.28 16.33
CA ASP A 206 -26.66 18.28 16.05
C ASP A 206 -27.47 18.69 17.29
N ASP A 207 -27.19 18.10 18.46
CA ASP A 207 -27.88 18.43 19.72
C ASP A 207 -27.66 19.91 20.09
N PRO A 208 -28.72 20.75 20.08
CA PRO A 208 -28.60 22.19 20.27
C PRO A 208 -28.29 22.55 21.74
N ASP A 209 -28.68 21.68 22.67
CA ASP A 209 -28.54 21.88 24.11
C ASP A 209 -27.16 21.45 24.65
N GLY A 210 -26.32 20.83 23.80
CA GLY A 210 -24.98 20.38 24.18
C GLY A 210 -24.99 19.28 25.25
N ARG A 211 -26.05 18.47 25.34
CA ARG A 211 -26.23 17.40 26.33
C ARG A 211 -25.13 16.34 26.27
N TYR A 212 -24.54 16.16 25.09
CA TYR A 212 -23.52 15.13 24.82
C TYR A 212 -22.09 15.66 24.85
N ASP A 213 -21.91 16.99 24.93
CA ASP A 213 -20.62 17.65 24.88
C ASP A 213 -19.73 17.19 26.05
N MET A 214 -18.50 16.75 25.73
CA MET A 214 -17.52 16.21 26.69
C MET A 214 -17.94 14.92 27.41
N ARG A 215 -19.00 14.24 26.96
CA ARG A 215 -19.54 13.02 27.59
C ARG A 215 -19.19 11.76 26.81
N ASN A 216 -19.17 10.64 27.55
CA ASN A 216 -19.20 9.29 26.97
C ASN A 216 -20.64 8.93 26.65
N VAL A 217 -20.89 8.55 25.40
CA VAL A 217 -22.24 8.28 24.92
C VAL A 217 -22.30 6.90 24.30
N GLY A 218 -22.95 5.99 25.00
CA GLY A 218 -23.31 4.67 24.50
C GLY A 218 -24.35 4.74 23.41
N VAL A 219 -24.35 3.76 22.51
CA VAL A 219 -25.33 3.64 21.43
C VAL A 219 -26.00 2.27 21.51
N THR A 220 -27.32 2.27 21.45
CA THR A 220 -28.16 1.07 21.44
C THR A 220 -29.02 1.04 20.18
N TYR A 221 -29.46 -0.14 19.75
CA TYR A 221 -30.43 -0.27 18.66
C TYR A 221 -31.86 -0.07 19.18
N ALA A 222 -32.74 0.50 18.36
CA ALA A 222 -34.16 0.63 18.68
C ALA A 222 -34.91 -0.68 18.37
N ASP A 223 -34.79 -1.20 17.15
CA ASP A 223 -35.56 -2.36 16.68
C ASP A 223 -34.68 -3.60 16.45
N GLY A 224 -34.07 -4.08 17.53
CA GLY A 224 -33.33 -5.35 17.58
C GLY A 224 -31.87 -5.31 17.09
N PRO A 225 -31.07 -6.34 17.45
CA PRO A 225 -29.64 -6.37 17.18
C PRO A 225 -29.30 -6.51 15.70
N ALA A 226 -28.16 -5.97 15.31
CA ALA A 226 -27.54 -6.28 14.02
C ALA A 226 -27.04 -7.73 13.98
N ARG A 227 -26.94 -8.28 12.76
CA ARG A 227 -26.38 -9.61 12.52
C ARG A 227 -24.97 -9.69 13.07
N PHE A 228 -24.68 -10.74 13.82
CA PHE A 228 -23.34 -10.97 14.35
C PHE A 228 -22.34 -11.14 13.19
N PRO A 229 -21.18 -10.43 13.21
CA PRO A 229 -20.22 -10.52 12.12
C PRO A 229 -19.59 -11.91 12.08
N ARG A 230 -19.75 -12.63 10.95
CA ARG A 230 -19.21 -14.00 10.81
C ARG A 230 -17.69 -14.07 10.99
N GLY A 231 -16.96 -13.00 10.69
CA GLY A 231 -15.51 -12.91 10.89
C GLY A 231 -15.06 -12.55 12.31
N ALA A 232 -15.97 -12.16 13.21
CA ALA A 232 -15.60 -11.65 14.54
C ALA A 232 -14.84 -12.66 15.41
N PRO A 233 -15.22 -13.96 15.51
CA PRO A 233 -14.47 -14.93 16.31
C PRO A 233 -13.02 -15.06 15.85
N MET A 234 -12.80 -14.98 14.53
CA MET A 234 -11.47 -15.09 13.96
C MET A 234 -10.63 -13.84 14.15
N CYS A 235 -11.25 -12.67 14.06
CA CYS A 235 -10.59 -11.41 14.39
C CYS A 235 -10.15 -11.39 15.85
N ILE A 236 -10.99 -11.88 16.77
CA ILE A 236 -10.66 -12.01 18.19
C ILE A 236 -9.48 -12.97 18.37
N PHE A 237 -9.53 -14.16 17.77
CA PHE A 237 -8.45 -15.14 17.86
C PHE A 237 -7.11 -14.59 17.36
N MET A 238 -7.07 -14.06 16.14
CA MET A 238 -5.85 -13.48 15.56
C MET A 238 -5.36 -12.26 16.34
N GLY A 239 -6.28 -11.46 16.87
CA GLY A 239 -5.99 -10.36 17.76
C GLY A 239 -5.26 -10.79 19.04
N LEU A 240 -5.70 -11.89 19.66
CA LEU A 240 -5.04 -12.49 20.82
C LEU A 240 -3.65 -13.03 20.46
N VAL A 241 -3.51 -13.68 19.29
CA VAL A 241 -2.18 -14.14 18.81
C VAL A 241 -1.24 -12.95 18.69
N ARG A 242 -1.68 -11.82 18.09
CA ARG A 242 -0.87 -10.60 18.00
C ARG A 242 -0.53 -9.98 19.35
N HIS A 243 -1.43 -10.09 20.33
CA HIS A 243 -1.19 -9.56 21.67
C HIS A 243 -0.13 -10.35 22.43
N PHE A 244 -0.27 -11.67 22.46
CA PHE A 244 0.60 -12.54 23.25
C PHE A 244 1.89 -12.93 22.50
N LEU A 245 1.87 -12.92 21.17
CA LEU A 245 3.00 -13.26 20.29
C LEU A 245 3.23 -12.13 19.28
N PRO A 246 3.61 -10.92 19.73
CA PRO A 246 3.73 -9.75 18.84
C PRO A 246 4.78 -9.94 17.74
N PHE A 247 5.81 -10.75 17.97
CA PHE A 247 6.81 -11.12 16.96
C PHE A 247 6.22 -11.91 15.79
N LEU A 248 5.04 -12.52 15.96
CA LEU A 248 4.32 -13.18 14.86
C LEU A 248 3.56 -12.19 13.98
N HIS A 249 3.38 -10.93 14.39
CA HIS A 249 2.60 -9.94 13.64
C HIS A 249 2.93 -9.88 12.13
N PRO A 250 4.21 -9.87 11.70
CA PRO A 250 4.57 -9.85 10.28
C PRO A 250 4.10 -11.09 9.48
N TYR A 251 3.82 -12.20 10.16
CA TYR A 251 3.44 -13.48 9.58
C TYR A 251 1.93 -13.77 9.66
N LEU A 252 1.15 -12.94 10.36
CA LEU A 252 -0.27 -13.15 10.59
C LEU A 252 -1.13 -12.39 9.56
N PRO A 253 -2.20 -13.02 9.02
CA PRO A 253 -3.06 -12.40 8.01
C PRO A 253 -3.84 -11.22 8.60
N ALA A 254 -4.03 -10.14 7.84
CA ALA A 254 -4.95 -9.07 8.22
C ALA A 254 -6.36 -9.65 8.52
N THR A 255 -7.02 -9.08 9.50
CA THR A 255 -8.23 -9.60 10.14
C THR A 255 -9.25 -8.48 10.32
N GLY A 256 -9.86 -8.07 9.20
CA GLY A 256 -11.09 -7.29 9.24
C GLY A 256 -12.36 -8.17 9.34
N PRO A 257 -13.45 -7.72 9.99
CA PRO A 257 -14.69 -8.49 10.16
C PRO A 257 -15.38 -8.93 8.85
N ASN A 258 -14.97 -8.35 7.71
CA ASN A 258 -15.43 -8.69 6.35
C ASN A 258 -14.33 -9.30 5.45
N GLN A 259 -13.16 -9.69 6.00
CA GLN A 259 -12.12 -10.36 5.24
C GLN A 259 -12.25 -11.88 5.40
N PRO A 260 -12.58 -12.65 4.35
CA PRO A 260 -12.55 -14.11 4.44
C PRO A 260 -11.12 -14.59 4.73
N PHE A 261 -11.00 -15.60 5.59
CA PHE A 261 -9.75 -16.16 6.15
C PHE A 261 -8.85 -16.90 5.13
N CYS A 262 -8.89 -16.48 3.87
CA CYS A 262 -8.02 -16.96 2.79
C CYS A 262 -7.44 -15.78 1.99
N ALA A 263 -7.21 -14.66 2.68
CA ALA A 263 -6.73 -13.42 2.09
C ALA A 263 -5.53 -12.86 2.88
N ALA A 264 -4.41 -13.60 2.87
CA ALA A 264 -3.11 -12.91 2.80
C ALA A 264 -3.23 -11.88 1.69
N ARG A 265 -3.07 -10.56 1.99
CA ARG A 265 -3.30 -9.43 1.08
C ARG A 265 -4.00 -9.85 -0.21
N ARG A 266 -5.31 -10.11 -0.16
CA ARG A 266 -6.09 -9.94 -1.39
C ARG A 266 -6.11 -8.44 -1.62
N SER A 267 -5.05 -7.94 -2.25
CA SER A 267 -5.24 -7.24 -3.52
C SER A 267 -6.43 -7.95 -4.15
N THR A 268 -7.58 -7.27 -4.19
CA THR A 268 -8.67 -7.72 -5.04
C THR A 268 -7.99 -8.12 -6.33
N LYS A 269 -8.00 -9.41 -6.68
CA LYS A 269 -7.49 -9.88 -7.97
C LYS A 269 -7.98 -8.82 -8.96
N PRO A 270 -7.10 -8.10 -9.67
CA PRO A 270 -7.54 -7.56 -10.93
C PRO A 270 -8.09 -8.80 -11.62
N ASP A 271 -9.37 -8.76 -11.97
CA ASP A 271 -9.79 -9.65 -13.01
C ASP A 271 -8.80 -9.41 -14.15
N MET A 272 -8.00 -10.42 -14.51
CA MET A 272 -6.94 -10.26 -15.52
C MET A 272 -7.54 -9.82 -16.86
N THR A 273 -8.87 -9.92 -17.01
CA THR A 273 -9.64 -9.41 -18.14
C THR A 273 -9.84 -7.89 -18.13
N ASP A 274 -9.53 -7.18 -17.04
CA ASP A 274 -9.71 -5.71 -16.89
C ASP A 274 -8.42 -4.97 -16.46
N ILE A 275 -7.24 -5.60 -16.60
CA ILE A 275 -5.96 -4.90 -16.38
C ILE A 275 -5.72 -3.92 -17.51
N LYS A 276 -5.61 -2.64 -17.18
CA LYS A 276 -5.28 -1.59 -18.14
C LYS A 276 -3.79 -1.67 -18.52
N PRO A 277 -3.42 -1.40 -19.80
CA PRO A 277 -2.04 -1.49 -20.23
C PRO A 277 -1.09 -0.59 -19.44
N ILE A 278 -0.04 -1.18 -18.87
CA ILE A 278 1.05 -0.44 -18.20
C ILE A 278 1.86 0.30 -19.27
N THR A 279 2.15 1.57 -19.03
CA THR A 279 2.97 2.37 -19.95
C THR A 279 4.44 2.26 -19.54
N VAL A 280 5.31 1.81 -20.44
CA VAL A 280 6.76 1.80 -20.26
C VAL A 280 7.36 2.94 -21.08
N TYR A 281 8.17 3.78 -20.45
CA TYR A 281 8.87 4.87 -21.11
C TYR A 281 10.34 4.48 -21.34
N GLY A 282 10.71 4.34 -22.62
CA GLY A 282 12.08 4.02 -23.08
C GLY A 282 12.20 2.70 -23.82
N LYS A 283 12.92 2.71 -24.95
CA LYS A 283 13.16 1.55 -25.83
C LYS A 283 14.67 1.31 -26.10
N GLY A 284 15.56 1.87 -25.28
CA GLY A 284 17.00 1.90 -25.55
C GLY A 284 17.87 1.36 -24.41
N GLY A 285 18.92 0.64 -24.77
CA GLY A 285 19.92 0.13 -23.82
C GLY A 285 19.42 -1.06 -22.99
N PRO A 286 20.24 -1.52 -22.05
CA PRO A 286 20.04 -2.82 -21.40
C PRO A 286 18.98 -2.83 -20.30
N ASN A 287 18.54 -1.68 -19.77
CA ASN A 287 17.58 -1.66 -18.64
C ASN A 287 16.11 -1.86 -19.06
N PRO A 288 15.57 -1.19 -20.11
CA PRO A 288 14.19 -1.38 -20.54
C PRO A 288 13.77 -2.83 -20.87
N PRO A 289 14.60 -3.66 -21.54
CA PRO A 289 14.25 -5.06 -21.80
C PRO A 289 13.88 -5.86 -20.55
N ARG A 290 14.50 -5.60 -19.40
CA ARG A 290 14.16 -6.33 -18.16
C ARG A 290 12.70 -6.11 -17.74
N VAL A 291 12.22 -4.88 -17.90
CA VAL A 291 10.84 -4.51 -17.57
C VAL A 291 9.88 -5.15 -18.57
N ALA A 292 10.18 -5.08 -19.86
CA ALA A 292 9.38 -5.72 -20.90
C ALA A 292 9.31 -7.24 -20.74
N ILE A 293 10.43 -7.88 -20.44
CA ILE A 293 10.52 -9.32 -20.13
C ILE A 293 9.63 -9.67 -18.94
N LEU A 294 9.67 -8.92 -17.84
CA LEU A 294 8.82 -9.21 -16.69
C LEU A 294 7.33 -8.99 -16.98
N LEU A 295 6.97 -7.95 -17.74
CA LEU A 295 5.60 -7.74 -18.17
C LEU A 295 5.11 -8.92 -19.02
N ALA A 296 5.95 -9.43 -19.93
CA ALA A 296 5.64 -10.60 -20.74
C ALA A 296 5.55 -11.90 -19.91
N GLU A 297 6.50 -12.13 -19.00
CA GLU A 297 6.52 -13.28 -18.06
C GLU A 297 5.41 -13.21 -17.00
N LEU A 298 4.65 -12.12 -16.91
CA LEU A 298 3.46 -11.95 -16.06
C LEU A 298 2.17 -11.83 -16.87
N ASP A 299 2.23 -11.96 -18.19
CA ASP A 299 1.10 -11.77 -19.10
C ASP A 299 0.39 -10.41 -18.93
N LEU A 300 1.15 -9.37 -18.59
CA LEU A 300 0.62 -8.03 -18.34
C LEU A 300 0.50 -7.23 -19.64
N PRO A 301 -0.69 -6.67 -19.94
CA PRO A 301 -0.84 -5.78 -21.09
C PRO A 301 0.01 -4.54 -20.85
N HIS A 302 0.73 -4.11 -21.88
CA HIS A 302 1.60 -2.95 -21.79
C HIS A 302 1.78 -2.27 -23.14
N LYS A 303 2.21 -1.02 -23.09
CA LYS A 303 2.63 -0.24 -24.27
C LYS A 303 3.97 0.41 -23.99
N ILE A 304 4.81 0.51 -25.02
CA ILE A 304 6.15 1.10 -24.90
C ILE A 304 6.18 2.42 -25.65
N ILE A 305 6.44 3.50 -24.93
CA ILE A 305 6.65 4.84 -25.48
C ILE A 305 8.15 5.03 -25.65
N THR A 306 8.57 5.26 -26.89
CA THR A 306 9.98 5.53 -27.17
C THR A 306 10.36 6.91 -26.64
N VAL A 307 11.37 6.95 -25.77
CA VAL A 307 11.99 8.19 -25.29
C VAL A 307 13.42 8.22 -25.85
N PRO A 308 13.75 9.13 -26.78
CA PRO A 308 15.10 9.26 -27.29
C PRO A 308 16.09 9.63 -26.18
N LEU A 309 17.30 9.06 -26.19
CA LEU A 309 18.31 9.35 -25.17
C LEU A 309 18.70 10.84 -25.12
N SER A 310 18.57 11.58 -26.22
CA SER A 310 18.77 13.04 -26.25
C SER A 310 17.67 13.83 -25.53
N LYS A 311 16.51 13.20 -25.27
CA LYS A 311 15.31 13.82 -24.70
C LYS A 311 15.09 13.50 -23.22
N VAL A 312 15.85 12.58 -22.63
CA VAL A 312 15.68 12.16 -21.22
C VAL A 312 16.01 13.25 -20.19
N LYS A 313 16.58 14.38 -20.63
CA LYS A 313 16.87 15.54 -19.77
C LYS A 313 15.93 16.73 -20.00
N GLU A 314 14.95 16.58 -20.89
CA GLU A 314 13.95 17.63 -21.13
C GLU A 314 12.87 17.64 -20.04
N PRO A 315 12.24 18.79 -19.75
CA PRO A 315 11.27 18.94 -18.66
C PRO A 315 10.16 17.88 -18.66
N ASP A 316 9.63 17.54 -19.84
CA ASP A 316 8.54 16.58 -19.98
C ASP A 316 8.91 15.17 -19.46
N TYR A 317 10.13 14.70 -19.72
CA TYR A 317 10.58 13.41 -19.20
C TYR A 317 11.05 13.51 -17.75
N LEU A 318 11.64 14.63 -17.34
CA LEU A 318 12.04 14.86 -15.94
C LEU A 318 10.83 14.89 -14.99
N ALA A 319 9.65 15.29 -15.47
CA ALA A 319 8.40 15.18 -14.73
C ALA A 319 7.98 13.72 -14.46
N ILE A 320 8.42 12.76 -15.28
CA ILE A 320 8.18 11.32 -15.12
C ILE A 320 9.29 10.68 -14.28
N ASN A 321 10.55 10.97 -14.62
CA ASN A 321 11.73 10.49 -13.93
C ASN A 321 12.71 11.64 -13.70
N PRO A 322 12.84 12.17 -12.47
CA PRO A 322 13.76 13.26 -12.16
C PRO A 322 15.25 12.89 -12.33
N ASN A 323 15.61 11.60 -12.31
CA ASN A 323 16.96 11.14 -12.64
C ASN A 323 17.26 11.31 -14.15
N GLY A 324 16.23 11.40 -14.99
CA GLY A 324 16.37 11.53 -16.44
C GLY A 324 17.12 10.36 -17.06
N ARG A 325 16.71 9.13 -16.70
CA ARG A 325 17.21 7.86 -17.28
C ARG A 325 16.03 6.94 -17.61
N ILE A 326 16.22 6.01 -18.55
CA ILE A 326 15.22 4.98 -18.88
C ILE A 326 15.59 3.63 -18.23
N PRO A 327 14.61 2.78 -17.89
CA PRO A 327 13.17 2.97 -18.08
C PRO A 327 12.48 3.69 -16.91
N ALA A 328 11.28 4.18 -17.18
CA ALA A 328 10.25 4.49 -16.18
C ALA A 328 8.93 3.81 -16.59
N ILE A 329 8.00 3.64 -15.66
CA ILE A 329 6.64 3.17 -15.95
C ILE A 329 5.58 4.12 -15.39
N TYR A 330 4.40 4.10 -16.01
CA TYR A 330 3.16 4.52 -15.38
C TYR A 330 2.18 3.35 -15.40
N ASP A 331 1.72 2.96 -14.21
CA ASP A 331 0.73 1.92 -14.03
C ASP A 331 -0.64 2.54 -13.72
N PRO A 332 -1.60 2.55 -14.67
CA PRO A 332 -2.92 3.11 -14.47
C PRO A 332 -3.79 2.33 -13.47
N ASN A 333 -3.42 1.09 -13.15
CA ASN A 333 -4.18 0.23 -12.25
C ASN A 333 -3.94 0.58 -10.77
N THR A 334 -2.74 1.10 -10.45
CA THR A 334 -2.37 1.58 -9.11
C THR A 334 -2.18 3.10 -9.05
N ASP A 335 -2.23 3.77 -10.21
CA ASP A 335 -1.96 5.19 -10.39
C ASP A 335 -0.54 5.59 -9.94
N LEU A 336 0.43 4.71 -10.20
CA LEU A 336 1.83 4.90 -9.79
C LEU A 336 2.72 5.18 -10.99
N THR A 337 3.50 6.26 -10.90
CA THR A 337 4.68 6.48 -11.76
C THR A 337 5.93 6.07 -10.98
N LEU A 338 6.76 5.21 -11.58
CA LEU A 338 7.94 4.65 -10.93
C LEU A 338 9.10 4.54 -11.92
N TRP A 339 10.32 4.80 -11.45
CA TRP A 339 11.57 4.66 -12.18
C TRP A 339 12.58 3.83 -11.38
N GLU A 340 13.74 3.54 -11.97
CA GLU A 340 14.68 2.45 -11.60
C GLU A 340 14.15 1.06 -11.97
N SER A 341 14.86 0.36 -12.87
CA SER A 341 14.42 -0.94 -13.37
C SER A 341 14.33 -2.00 -12.26
N GLY A 342 15.20 -1.94 -11.24
CA GLY A 342 15.13 -2.83 -10.08
C GLY A 342 13.88 -2.59 -9.23
N ALA A 343 13.57 -1.33 -8.93
CA ALA A 343 12.36 -0.97 -8.18
C ALA A 343 11.09 -1.33 -8.96
N ILE A 344 11.10 -1.13 -10.29
CA ILE A 344 10.00 -1.55 -11.18
C ILE A 344 9.79 -3.06 -11.11
N ILE A 345 10.87 -3.86 -11.13
CA ILE A 345 10.79 -5.32 -11.01
C ILE A 345 10.12 -5.73 -9.69
N GLU A 346 10.58 -5.18 -8.55
CA GLU A 346 9.99 -5.48 -7.24
C GLU A 346 8.51 -5.06 -7.16
N TYR A 347 8.18 -3.91 -7.74
CA TYR A 347 6.81 -3.43 -7.86
C TYR A 347 5.93 -4.42 -8.65
N LEU A 348 6.39 -4.87 -9.83
CA LEU A 348 5.61 -5.76 -10.69
C LEU A 348 5.34 -7.10 -10.02
N VAL A 349 6.37 -7.74 -9.44
CA VAL A 349 6.18 -9.05 -8.79
C VAL A 349 5.32 -8.94 -7.53
N SER A 350 5.44 -7.86 -6.76
CA SER A 350 4.64 -7.68 -5.54
C SER A 350 3.16 -7.41 -5.82
N HIS A 351 2.83 -6.79 -6.96
CA HIS A 351 1.45 -6.42 -7.32
C HIS A 351 0.78 -7.43 -8.25
N TYR A 352 1.54 -8.11 -9.11
CA TYR A 352 1.02 -8.90 -10.22
C TYR A 352 1.48 -10.36 -10.25
N ASP A 353 2.31 -10.80 -9.29
CA ASP A 353 2.70 -12.22 -9.18
C ASP A 353 2.22 -12.89 -7.87
N PRO A 354 0.91 -12.89 -7.57
CA PRO A 354 0.39 -13.40 -6.30
C PRO A 354 0.58 -14.92 -6.12
N ASN A 355 0.79 -15.65 -7.22
CA ASN A 355 1.03 -17.09 -7.20
C ASN A 355 2.52 -17.43 -7.19
N HIS A 356 3.40 -16.41 -7.14
CA HIS A 356 4.83 -16.59 -7.13
C HIS A 356 5.32 -17.42 -8.33
N ARG A 357 4.83 -17.13 -9.54
CA ARG A 357 5.29 -17.77 -10.79
C ARG A 357 6.75 -17.45 -11.05
N ILE A 358 7.14 -16.19 -10.89
CA ILE A 358 8.51 -15.70 -11.09
C ILE A 358 9.07 -15.00 -9.84
N SER A 359 8.41 -15.14 -8.69
CA SER A 359 8.83 -14.56 -7.42
C SER A 359 8.76 -15.57 -6.28
N PHE A 360 8.96 -15.10 -5.05
CA PHE A 360 8.90 -15.90 -3.83
C PHE A 360 8.00 -15.19 -2.81
N PRO A 361 7.41 -15.93 -1.84
CA PRO A 361 6.62 -15.32 -0.79
C PRO A 361 7.36 -14.20 -0.07
N ALA A 362 6.72 -13.03 0.05
CA ALA A 362 7.30 -11.88 0.73
C ALA A 362 7.72 -12.26 2.16
N GLY A 363 8.91 -11.81 2.58
CA GLY A 363 9.48 -12.13 3.89
C GLY A 363 10.09 -13.53 4.02
N SER A 364 10.02 -14.37 2.99
CA SER A 364 10.75 -15.65 2.99
C SER A 364 12.26 -15.45 2.78
N ASN A 365 13.06 -16.41 3.25
CA ASN A 365 14.51 -16.42 2.98
C ASN A 365 14.80 -16.40 1.47
N LEU A 366 13.98 -17.09 0.65
CA LEU A 366 14.12 -17.07 -0.80
C LEU A 366 13.85 -15.69 -1.40
N ALA A 367 12.86 -14.96 -0.90
CA ALA A 367 12.62 -13.58 -1.33
C ALA A 367 13.81 -12.68 -0.98
N ALA A 368 14.36 -12.80 0.24
CA ALA A 368 15.54 -12.04 0.65
C ALA A 368 16.77 -12.33 -0.25
N LEU A 369 17.01 -13.61 -0.57
CA LEU A 369 18.08 -14.02 -1.48
C LEU A 369 17.84 -13.54 -2.92
N ALA A 370 16.60 -13.58 -3.41
CA ALA A 370 16.25 -13.07 -4.74
C ALA A 370 16.47 -11.55 -4.82
N THR A 371 16.06 -10.80 -3.80
CA THR A 371 16.33 -9.37 -3.67
C THR A 371 17.83 -9.09 -3.59
N GLN A 372 18.62 -9.89 -2.87
CA GLN A 372 20.09 -9.78 -2.87
C GLN A 372 20.67 -9.86 -4.28
N TRP A 373 20.25 -10.83 -5.09
CA TRP A 373 20.70 -10.97 -6.48
C TRP A 373 20.25 -9.81 -7.37
N LEU A 374 19.03 -9.29 -7.16
CA LEU A 374 18.55 -8.10 -7.86
C LEU A 374 19.40 -6.85 -7.51
N PHE A 375 19.76 -6.67 -6.24
CA PHE A 375 20.65 -5.55 -5.85
C PHE A 375 22.07 -5.75 -6.35
N PHE A 376 22.59 -6.98 -6.42
CA PHE A 376 23.88 -7.25 -7.03
C PHE A 376 23.86 -6.98 -8.54
N GLN A 377 22.74 -7.26 -9.22
CA GLN A 377 22.51 -6.86 -10.61
C GLN A 377 22.56 -5.33 -10.74
N ALA A 378 21.78 -4.62 -9.94
CA ALA A 378 21.59 -3.17 -10.02
C ALA A 378 22.85 -2.36 -9.65
N SER A 379 23.66 -2.86 -8.70
CA SER A 379 24.85 -2.16 -8.18
C SER A 379 26.18 -2.75 -8.65
N GLY A 380 26.22 -4.02 -9.05
CA GLY A 380 27.42 -4.75 -9.45
C GLY A 380 27.51 -5.01 -10.96
N GLN A 381 26.51 -5.64 -11.57
CA GLN A 381 26.57 -5.88 -13.03
C GLN A 381 26.38 -4.59 -13.81
N GLY A 382 25.24 -3.91 -13.60
CA GLY A 382 24.80 -2.83 -14.47
C GLY A 382 25.76 -1.65 -14.59
N PRO A 383 26.20 -1.03 -13.48
CA PRO A 383 27.10 0.11 -13.54
C PRO A 383 28.44 -0.23 -14.19
N TYR A 384 29.06 -1.37 -13.82
CA TYR A 384 30.39 -1.73 -14.27
C TYR A 384 30.42 -2.21 -15.72
N TYR A 385 29.40 -2.96 -16.16
CA TYR A 385 29.23 -3.31 -17.58
C TYR A 385 28.99 -2.06 -18.42
N GLY A 386 28.21 -1.11 -17.90
CA GLY A 386 28.01 0.19 -18.52
C GLY A 386 29.30 0.98 -18.70
N GLN A 387 30.20 0.98 -17.70
CA GLN A 387 31.50 1.63 -17.82
C GLN A 387 32.40 0.94 -18.86
N ALA A 388 32.43 -0.40 -18.90
CA ALA A 388 33.18 -1.13 -19.94
C ALA A 388 32.70 -0.72 -21.35
N ALA A 389 31.38 -0.72 -21.56
CA ALA A 389 30.78 -0.31 -22.82
C ALA A 389 31.09 1.16 -23.16
N TRP A 390 31.02 2.06 -22.18
CA TRP A 390 31.35 3.48 -22.34
C TRP A 390 32.80 3.68 -22.81
N PHE A 391 33.78 3.16 -22.08
CA PHE A 391 35.19 3.31 -22.46
C PHE A 391 35.56 2.60 -23.76
N LYS A 392 34.89 1.49 -24.10
CA LYS A 392 35.12 0.79 -25.37
C LYS A 392 34.55 1.56 -26.57
N LYS A 393 33.29 2.00 -26.50
CA LYS A 393 32.52 2.48 -27.67
C LYS A 393 32.32 3.99 -27.72
N PHE A 394 32.17 4.66 -26.59
CA PHE A 394 31.59 6.01 -26.53
C PHE A 394 32.52 7.10 -26.00
N HIS A 395 33.49 6.75 -25.15
CA HIS A 395 34.45 7.73 -24.63
C HIS A 395 35.24 8.38 -25.78
N PRO A 396 35.42 9.72 -25.78
CA PRO A 396 36.03 10.44 -26.90
C PRO A 396 37.48 10.05 -27.15
N GLU A 397 38.16 9.58 -26.10
CA GLU A 397 39.54 9.09 -26.15
C GLU A 397 39.60 7.60 -25.84
N LYS A 398 40.55 6.88 -26.44
CA LYS A 398 40.85 5.50 -26.07
C LYS A 398 41.72 5.49 -24.81
N VAL A 399 41.17 4.91 -23.74
CA VAL A 399 41.84 4.78 -22.44
C VAL A 399 42.00 3.29 -22.12
N PRO A 400 43.09 2.62 -22.57
CA PRO A 400 43.24 1.17 -22.45
C PRO A 400 43.15 0.66 -21.02
N SER A 401 43.73 1.38 -20.06
CA SER A 401 43.70 1.01 -18.63
C SER A 401 42.28 1.01 -18.05
N ALA A 402 41.39 1.88 -18.53
CA ALA A 402 39.99 1.89 -18.11
C ALA A 402 39.23 0.70 -18.70
N VAL A 403 39.41 0.42 -20.00
CA VAL A 403 38.81 -0.76 -20.64
C VAL A 403 39.26 -2.03 -19.94
N GLU A 404 40.57 -2.20 -19.72
CA GLU A 404 41.14 -3.36 -19.03
C GLU A 404 40.56 -3.53 -17.62
N ARG A 405 40.47 -2.43 -16.85
CA ARG A 405 39.88 -2.44 -15.51
C ARG A 405 38.44 -2.95 -15.53
N TYR A 406 37.60 -2.42 -16.43
CA TYR A 406 36.18 -2.78 -16.44
C TYR A 406 35.92 -4.13 -17.10
N VAL A 407 36.76 -4.60 -18.03
CA VAL A 407 36.72 -5.99 -18.52
C VAL A 407 37.14 -6.97 -17.42
N LYS A 408 38.15 -6.66 -16.61
CA LYS A 408 38.48 -7.46 -15.42
C LYS A 408 37.30 -7.55 -14.45
N GLU A 409 36.56 -6.46 -14.27
CA GLU A 409 35.36 -6.47 -13.43
C GLU A 409 34.19 -7.25 -14.06
N ILE A 410 34.02 -7.23 -15.38
CA ILE A 410 33.08 -8.12 -16.09
C ILE A 410 33.39 -9.57 -15.77
N ASN A 411 34.64 -9.99 -15.98
CA ASN A 411 35.10 -11.36 -15.70
C ASN A 411 34.89 -11.74 -14.22
N ARG A 412 35.15 -10.82 -13.29
CA ARG A 412 34.94 -11.04 -11.85
C ARG A 412 33.46 -11.26 -11.53
N VAL A 413 32.57 -10.40 -12.03
CA VAL A 413 31.12 -10.50 -11.81
C VAL A 413 30.55 -11.78 -12.46
N THR A 414 30.97 -12.11 -13.68
CA THR A 414 30.57 -13.36 -14.35
C THR A 414 31.11 -14.58 -13.62
N GLY A 415 32.33 -14.53 -13.08
CA GLY A 415 32.89 -15.60 -12.24
C GLY A 415 32.11 -15.84 -10.95
N VAL A 416 31.52 -14.79 -10.35
CA VAL A 416 30.61 -14.95 -9.19
C VAL A 416 29.34 -15.70 -9.60
N LEU A 417 28.74 -15.37 -10.74
CA LEU A 417 27.58 -16.12 -11.27
C LEU A 417 27.94 -17.58 -11.55
N GLU A 418 29.06 -17.82 -12.25
CA GLU A 418 29.54 -19.15 -12.62
C GLU A 418 29.71 -20.04 -11.38
N GLY A 419 30.47 -19.57 -10.39
CA GLY A 419 30.70 -20.31 -9.16
C GLY A 419 29.45 -20.48 -8.30
N HIS A 420 28.46 -19.60 -8.41
CA HIS A 420 27.17 -19.77 -7.74
C HIS A 420 26.31 -20.82 -8.44
N LEU A 421 26.11 -20.69 -9.75
CA LEU A 421 25.30 -21.60 -10.58
C LEU A 421 25.85 -23.03 -10.55
N ALA A 422 27.17 -23.21 -10.56
CA ALA A 422 27.83 -24.52 -10.43
C ALA A 422 27.43 -25.28 -9.14
N ARG A 423 27.02 -24.55 -8.09
CA ARG A 423 26.64 -25.11 -6.78
C ARG A 423 25.14 -25.20 -6.58
N GLN A 424 24.34 -24.64 -7.49
CA GLN A 424 22.89 -24.68 -7.36
C GLN A 424 22.35 -26.06 -7.74
N PRO A 425 21.41 -26.61 -6.97
CA PRO A 425 20.80 -27.89 -7.30
C PRO A 425 19.90 -27.76 -8.52
N VAL A 426 19.89 -28.80 -9.35
CA VAL A 426 18.84 -29.00 -10.37
C VAL A 426 17.72 -29.79 -9.71
N ALA A 427 16.54 -29.20 -9.59
CA ALA A 427 15.39 -29.91 -9.04
C ALA A 427 15.04 -31.13 -9.90
N THR A 428 14.68 -32.26 -9.30
CA THR A 428 14.27 -33.47 -10.03
C THR A 428 13.10 -33.15 -10.95
N GLY A 429 13.30 -33.26 -12.27
CA GLY A 429 12.31 -32.90 -13.29
C GLY A 429 12.17 -31.40 -13.58
N GLY A 430 13.08 -30.56 -13.06
CA GLY A 430 13.15 -29.12 -13.33
C GLY A 430 14.16 -28.73 -14.41
N ASP A 431 14.14 -27.46 -14.83
CA ASP A 431 14.94 -26.89 -15.91
C ASP A 431 16.14 -26.04 -15.40
N GLY A 432 16.61 -26.30 -14.17
CA GLY A 432 17.71 -25.60 -13.45
C GLY A 432 19.13 -26.07 -13.82
N PRO A 433 20.21 -25.49 -13.25
CA PRO A 433 20.24 -24.62 -12.07
C PRO A 433 19.76 -23.19 -12.30
N TRP A 434 19.14 -22.62 -11.28
CA TRP A 434 18.63 -21.24 -11.20
C TRP A 434 19.25 -20.51 -10.00
N LEU A 435 19.33 -19.18 -10.02
CA LEU A 435 20.03 -18.42 -8.97
C LEU A 435 19.45 -18.63 -7.56
N VAL A 436 18.13 -18.78 -7.44
CA VAL A 436 17.43 -18.93 -6.17
C VAL A 436 16.29 -19.92 -6.28
N GLY A 437 16.14 -20.79 -5.27
CA GLY A 437 14.91 -21.56 -5.07
C GLY A 437 14.56 -22.59 -6.14
N GLY A 438 15.51 -22.99 -6.99
CA GLY A 438 15.36 -24.07 -7.95
C GLY A 438 14.38 -23.78 -9.11
N LYS A 439 14.01 -22.51 -9.34
CA LYS A 439 13.17 -22.08 -10.47
C LYS A 439 13.65 -20.74 -11.04
N CYS A 440 13.39 -20.50 -12.32
CA CYS A 440 13.61 -19.18 -12.92
C CYS A 440 12.72 -18.13 -12.24
N SER A 441 13.32 -17.03 -11.79
CA SER A 441 12.63 -15.96 -11.08
C SER A 441 13.08 -14.58 -11.56
N PHE A 442 12.51 -13.51 -11.02
CA PHE A 442 12.97 -12.14 -11.28
C PHE A 442 14.46 -11.95 -10.94
N ALA A 443 14.99 -12.75 -10.01
CA ALA A 443 16.42 -12.73 -9.68
C ALA A 443 17.28 -13.15 -10.88
N ASP A 444 16.79 -14.05 -11.72
CA ASP A 444 17.46 -14.50 -12.95
C ASP A 444 17.17 -13.52 -14.11
N LEU A 445 15.89 -13.24 -14.32
CA LEU A 445 15.41 -12.43 -15.45
C LEU A 445 16.01 -11.01 -15.47
N ALA A 446 16.34 -10.45 -14.29
CA ALA A 446 16.98 -9.15 -14.18
C ALA A 446 18.39 -9.10 -14.81
N TRP A 447 19.08 -10.23 -15.01
CA TRP A 447 20.46 -10.24 -15.48
C TRP A 447 20.58 -10.40 -17.00
N ILE A 448 19.58 -11.00 -17.64
CA ILE A 448 19.59 -11.44 -19.06
C ILE A 448 20.11 -10.33 -19.98
N SER A 449 19.43 -9.19 -19.95
CA SER A 449 19.69 -8.06 -20.86
C SER A 449 21.15 -7.59 -20.87
N TRP A 450 21.79 -7.45 -19.71
CA TRP A 450 23.20 -7.04 -19.66
C TRP A 450 24.13 -8.16 -20.08
N GLN A 451 23.84 -9.40 -19.68
CA GLN A 451 24.69 -10.54 -20.05
C GLN A 451 24.64 -10.81 -21.56
N PHE A 452 23.50 -10.58 -22.19
CA PHE A 452 23.33 -10.67 -23.63
C PHE A 452 23.98 -9.49 -24.37
N ILE A 453 23.75 -8.25 -23.93
CA ILE A 453 24.26 -7.07 -24.65
C ILE A 453 25.78 -6.95 -24.55
N ILE A 454 26.39 -7.35 -23.43
CA ILE A 454 27.83 -7.18 -23.25
C ILE A 454 28.64 -8.04 -24.23
N THR A 455 28.14 -9.22 -24.62
CA THR A 455 28.82 -10.10 -25.60
C THR A 455 28.83 -9.52 -27.01
N ALA A 456 27.96 -8.56 -27.32
CA ALA A 456 28.00 -7.80 -28.57
C ALA A 456 28.95 -6.59 -28.52
N ILE A 457 29.36 -6.17 -27.31
CA ILE A 457 30.17 -4.94 -27.11
C ILE A 457 31.63 -5.27 -26.82
N ILE A 458 31.85 -6.22 -25.91
CA ILE A 458 33.15 -6.71 -25.47
C ILE A 458 33.36 -8.07 -26.14
N GLN A 459 34.35 -8.14 -27.00
CA GLN A 459 34.66 -9.32 -27.82
C GLN A 459 35.80 -10.13 -27.18
N PRO A 460 36.06 -11.37 -27.64
CA PRO A 460 37.13 -12.19 -27.05
C PRO A 460 38.53 -11.52 -27.03
N ASP A 461 38.84 -10.69 -28.02
CA ASP A 461 40.08 -9.89 -28.10
C ASP A 461 40.16 -8.79 -27.02
N ASP A 462 39.04 -8.38 -26.44
CA ASP A 462 39.00 -7.48 -25.29
C ASP A 462 39.28 -8.19 -23.96
N GLY A 463 39.33 -9.53 -23.96
CA GLY A 463 39.60 -10.35 -22.76
C GLY A 463 38.34 -10.81 -22.02
N TYR A 464 37.21 -10.94 -22.71
CA TYR A 464 36.01 -11.58 -22.17
C TYR A 464 35.29 -12.39 -23.25
N THR A 465 34.91 -13.62 -22.91
CA THR A 465 33.99 -14.44 -23.69
C THR A 465 33.07 -15.22 -22.75
N VAL A 466 31.81 -15.38 -23.12
CA VAL A 466 30.84 -16.18 -22.33
C VAL A 466 31.19 -17.67 -22.38
N GLU A 467 31.94 -18.11 -23.38
CA GLU A 467 32.36 -19.51 -23.54
C GLU A 467 33.28 -20.01 -22.40
N ASP A 468 33.98 -19.09 -21.71
CA ASP A 468 34.80 -19.42 -20.55
C ASP A 468 33.97 -19.72 -19.27
N TYR A 469 32.65 -19.49 -19.34
CA TYR A 469 31.71 -19.60 -18.22
C TYR A 469 30.55 -20.54 -18.59
N PRO A 470 30.78 -21.86 -18.64
CA PRO A 470 29.82 -22.83 -19.17
C PRO A 470 28.48 -22.85 -18.42
N HIS A 471 28.46 -22.66 -17.10
CA HIS A 471 27.20 -22.62 -16.34
C HIS A 471 26.41 -21.34 -16.59
N VAL A 472 27.08 -20.19 -16.72
CA VAL A 472 26.45 -18.93 -17.11
C VAL A 472 25.91 -19.01 -18.53
N LYS A 473 26.68 -19.59 -19.46
CA LYS A 473 26.24 -19.78 -20.84
C LYS A 473 24.96 -20.61 -20.93
N ASP A 474 24.96 -21.79 -20.30
CA ASP A 474 23.79 -22.67 -20.26
C ASP A 474 22.58 -22.00 -19.57
N TRP A 475 22.79 -21.27 -18.48
CA TRP A 475 21.74 -20.51 -17.80
C TRP A 475 21.16 -19.40 -18.68
N LEU A 476 22.02 -18.67 -19.41
CA LEU A 476 21.58 -17.64 -20.35
C LEU A 476 20.80 -18.24 -21.52
N ASP A 477 21.28 -19.33 -22.11
CA ASP A 477 20.64 -20.03 -23.24
C ASP A 477 19.23 -20.49 -22.85
N ARG A 478 19.07 -21.07 -21.65
CA ARG A 478 17.75 -21.48 -21.12
C ARG A 478 16.81 -20.31 -20.89
N MET A 479 17.30 -19.19 -20.33
CA MET A 479 16.48 -17.99 -20.19
C MET A 479 16.06 -17.42 -21.54
N MET A 480 16.98 -17.30 -22.49
CA MET A 480 16.71 -16.79 -23.84
C MET A 480 15.73 -17.69 -24.62
N ALA A 481 15.65 -18.98 -24.29
CA ALA A 481 14.67 -19.89 -24.88
C ALA A 481 13.23 -19.62 -24.41
N ARG A 482 13.03 -18.94 -23.28
CA ARG A 482 11.70 -18.73 -22.67
C ARG A 482 10.81 -17.83 -23.55
N PRO A 483 9.51 -18.17 -23.72
CA PRO A 483 8.60 -17.36 -24.52
C PRO A 483 8.44 -15.92 -24.03
N GLY A 484 8.36 -15.71 -22.72
CA GLY A 484 8.24 -14.38 -22.12
C GLY A 484 9.48 -13.52 -22.37
N VAL A 485 10.67 -14.12 -22.26
CA VAL A 485 11.94 -13.46 -22.58
C VAL A 485 12.01 -13.06 -24.05
N LYS A 486 11.73 -13.98 -24.98
CA LYS A 486 11.72 -13.67 -26.43
C LYS A 486 10.77 -12.54 -26.77
N LYS A 487 9.54 -12.58 -26.22
CA LYS A 487 8.54 -11.53 -26.43
C LYS A 487 9.02 -10.18 -25.89
N GLY A 488 9.47 -10.13 -24.64
CA GLY A 488 9.93 -8.88 -24.03
C GLY A 488 11.17 -8.30 -24.70
N MET A 489 12.07 -9.15 -25.21
CA MET A 489 13.19 -8.72 -26.05
C MET A 489 12.70 -8.12 -27.36
N ALA A 490 11.80 -8.79 -28.09
CA ALA A 490 11.24 -8.31 -29.36
C ALA A 490 10.46 -6.99 -29.21
N ASP A 491 9.76 -6.78 -28.08
CA ASP A 491 9.04 -5.53 -27.80
C ASP A 491 9.98 -4.31 -27.76
N ILE A 492 11.24 -4.52 -27.32
CA ILE A 492 12.28 -3.47 -27.28
C ILE A 492 13.17 -3.48 -28.54
N TYR A 493 13.50 -4.66 -29.04
CA TYR A 493 14.41 -4.90 -30.16
C TYR A 493 13.69 -5.75 -31.23
N PRO A 494 12.84 -5.14 -32.07
CA PRO A 494 12.02 -5.88 -33.01
C PRO A 494 12.83 -6.61 -34.11
N ASP A 495 14.11 -6.26 -34.28
CA ASP A 495 15.00 -6.79 -35.31
C ASP A 495 16.06 -7.78 -34.77
N THR A 496 15.96 -8.20 -33.50
CA THR A 496 16.80 -9.24 -32.87
C THR A 496 16.00 -10.49 -32.58
#